data_AF-A0A293MG50-F1
#
_entry.id   AF-A0A293MG50-F1
#
_cell.length_a   1.000
_cell.length_b   1.000
_cell.length_c   1.000
_cell.angle_alpha   90.00
_cell.angle_beta   90.00
_cell.angle_gamma   90.00
#
_symmetry.space_group_name_H-M   'P 1'
#
loop_
_entity.id
_entity.type
_entity.pdbx_description
1 polymer ?
#
loop_
_entity_poly.entity_id
_entity_poly.type
_entity_poly.pdbx_seq_one_letter_code
_entity_poly.pdbx_strand_id
1 'polypeptide(L)'
;MLISIHMYSIQQYSIAARGVWYRSTENRSWFGGECQGCCRPVTDVFLLKTHKCASSTLQNILMRFGDRRNLSFALPAHGNYFGHPEPFSRSMIPSDMTPSWGFNIFCHHTRFNMDESSQLMPPETIFITILRDPASLFESLYAYYDLLNHTGLTLDDFLKSDRPETYLARSSSLCGTLRTKPDAFRFGL
;
A
#
# COMPACT_ATOMS: atom_id res chain seq x y z
N MET A 1 0.21 -29.77 -9.28
CA MET A 1 1.13 -29.08 -8.36
C MET A 1 0.28 -28.39 -7.30
N LEU A 2 0.01 -29.08 -6.19
CA LEU A 2 -0.82 -28.60 -5.08
C LEU A 2 0.03 -27.68 -4.20
N ILE A 3 -0.38 -26.43 -4.05
CA ILE A 3 0.25 -25.50 -3.10
C ILE A 3 -0.50 -25.65 -1.78
N SER A 4 0.13 -26.35 -0.84
CA SER A 4 -0.31 -26.44 0.55
C SER A 4 -0.05 -25.09 1.23
N ILE A 5 -1.12 -24.42 1.69
CA ILE A 5 -1.02 -23.19 2.48
C ILE A 5 -0.92 -23.61 3.94
N HIS A 6 0.30 -23.83 4.43
CA HIS A 6 0.52 -23.92 5.86
C HIS A 6 0.38 -22.52 6.48
N MET A 7 -0.74 -22.28 7.17
CA MET A 7 -0.90 -21.17 8.11
C MET A 7 0.10 -21.36 9.26
N TYR A 8 1.27 -20.73 9.16
CA TYR A 8 2.09 -20.47 10.33
C TYR A 8 1.48 -19.31 11.11
N SER A 9 1.14 -19.61 12.36
CA SER A 9 0.71 -18.70 13.42
C SER A 9 1.42 -17.35 13.33
N ILE A 10 0.67 -16.31 12.96
CA ILE A 10 1.14 -14.92 13.03
C ILE A 10 1.09 -14.52 14.51
N GLN A 11 2.26 -14.50 15.13
CA GLN A 11 2.48 -13.88 16.43
C GLN A 11 2.18 -12.39 16.29
N GLN A 12 1.17 -11.92 17.03
CA GLN A 12 0.71 -10.54 17.01
C GLN A 12 1.84 -9.61 17.49
N TYR A 13 2.42 -8.83 16.58
CA TYR A 13 3.17 -7.63 16.95
C TYR A 13 2.22 -6.45 16.90
N SER A 14 1.68 -6.13 18.08
CA SER A 14 0.82 -5.00 18.35
C SER A 14 1.61 -3.70 18.17
N ILE A 15 1.35 -2.96 17.09
CA ILE A 15 1.71 -1.55 17.01
C ILE A 15 0.49 -0.77 17.54
N ALA A 16 0.72 0.08 18.54
CA ALA A 16 -0.28 0.85 19.25
C ALA A 16 -1.01 1.85 18.32
N ALA A 17 -1.97 1.35 17.55
CA ALA A 17 -3.02 2.17 16.96
C ALA A 17 -4.01 2.50 18.07
N ARG A 18 -4.07 3.77 18.48
CA ARG A 18 -5.14 4.28 19.34
C ARG A 18 -6.49 3.82 18.77
N GLY A 19 -7.16 2.93 19.51
CA GLY A 19 -8.59 2.68 19.39
C GLY A 19 -9.11 2.17 18.04
N VAL A 20 -8.41 1.26 17.36
CA VAL A 20 -9.09 0.41 16.35
C VAL A 20 -9.90 -0.61 17.12
N TRP A 21 -11.15 -0.26 17.44
CA TRP A 21 -12.12 -1.20 18.00
C TRP A 21 -12.48 -2.22 16.92
N TYR A 22 -11.74 -3.32 16.82
CA TYR A 22 -12.32 -4.55 16.28
C TYR A 22 -13.38 -4.99 17.31
N ARG A 23 -14.64 -4.66 17.06
CA ARG A 23 -15.74 -5.17 17.89
C ARG A 23 -15.75 -6.69 17.75
N SER A 24 -15.21 -7.38 18.75
CA SER A 24 -15.30 -8.84 18.91
C SER A 24 -16.76 -9.27 18.71
N THR A 25 -17.00 -10.15 17.75
CA THR A 25 -18.32 -10.75 17.48
C THR A 25 -18.57 -11.91 18.44
N GLU A 26 -18.54 -11.67 19.75
CA GLU A 26 -18.71 -12.75 20.74
C GLU A 26 -20.12 -12.88 21.33
N ASN A 27 -21.11 -12.09 20.90
CA ASN A 27 -22.50 -12.34 21.27
C ASN A 27 -23.46 -11.99 20.13
N ARG A 28 -23.80 -12.99 19.29
CA ARG A 28 -24.91 -12.92 18.33
C ARG A 28 -26.14 -13.55 18.96
N SER A 29 -27.10 -12.74 19.40
CA SER A 29 -28.48 -13.19 19.60
C SER A 29 -29.34 -12.63 18.47
N TRP A 30 -30.05 -13.53 17.78
CA TRP A 30 -31.02 -13.20 16.74
C TRP A 30 -32.41 -13.22 17.34
N PHE A 31 -32.97 -12.05 17.66
CA PHE A 31 -34.39 -11.91 17.92
C PHE A 31 -34.91 -10.68 17.17
N GLY A 32 -35.95 -10.86 16.34
CA GLY A 32 -36.74 -9.75 15.80
C GLY A 32 -36.26 -9.07 14.52
N GLY A 33 -35.41 -9.69 13.69
CA GLY A 33 -35.15 -9.22 12.32
C GLY A 33 -34.26 -7.97 12.16
N GLU A 34 -33.80 -7.33 13.23
CA GLU A 34 -32.80 -6.26 13.18
C GLU A 34 -31.59 -6.58 14.06
N CYS A 35 -30.39 -6.53 13.47
CA CYS A 35 -29.14 -6.78 14.17
C CYS A 35 -28.65 -5.53 14.92
N GLN A 36 -28.98 -5.43 16.21
CA GLN A 36 -28.35 -4.44 17.08
C GLN A 36 -26.88 -4.79 17.31
N GLY A 37 -25.97 -3.94 16.84
CA GLY A 37 -24.53 -4.21 16.83
C GLY A 37 -23.98 -4.79 15.52
N CYS A 38 -24.76 -4.76 14.43
CA CYS A 38 -24.27 -5.11 13.11
C CYS A 38 -23.03 -4.29 12.72
N CYS A 39 -21.93 -4.98 12.41
CA CYS A 39 -20.75 -4.39 11.80
C CYS A 39 -21.15 -3.74 10.48
N ARG A 40 -21.23 -2.40 10.46
CA ARG A 40 -21.37 -1.67 9.20
C ARG A 40 -20.03 -1.75 8.47
N PRO A 41 -20.03 -2.09 7.17
CA PRO A 41 -18.79 -2.11 6.41
C PRO A 41 -18.21 -0.70 6.36
N VAL A 42 -16.92 -0.58 6.65
CA VAL A 42 -16.17 0.67 6.42
C VAL A 42 -16.06 0.87 4.91
N THR A 43 -16.54 2.01 4.43
CA THR A 43 -16.53 2.38 3.01
C THR A 43 -15.40 3.32 2.67
N ASP A 44 -14.94 4.10 3.65
CA ASP A 44 -13.91 5.13 3.47
C ASP A 44 -12.54 4.59 3.88
N VAL A 45 -11.72 4.25 2.89
CA VAL A 45 -10.46 3.54 3.08
C VAL A 45 -9.34 4.18 2.26
N PHE A 46 -8.26 4.53 2.93
CA PHE A 46 -7.01 4.94 2.31
C PHE A 46 -5.97 3.83 2.46
N LEU A 47 -5.62 3.17 1.35
CA LEU A 47 -4.53 2.21 1.28
C LEU A 47 -3.23 2.91 0.87
N LEU A 48 -2.30 3.03 1.82
CA LEU A 48 -0.92 3.40 1.51
C LEU A 48 -0.23 2.20 0.85
N LYS A 49 -0.19 2.24 -0.49
CA LYS A 49 0.27 1.11 -1.30
C LYS A 49 1.80 1.02 -1.34
N THR A 50 2.38 0.15 -0.52
CA THR A 50 3.81 -0.18 -0.53
C THR A 50 4.18 -1.12 -1.68
N HIS A 51 5.38 -0.98 -2.24
CA HIS A 51 5.87 -1.90 -3.27
C HIS A 51 6.12 -3.31 -2.73
N LYS A 52 5.84 -4.34 -3.55
CA LYS A 52 6.18 -5.78 -3.32
C LYS A 52 5.68 -6.40 -2.00
N CYS A 53 4.65 -5.81 -1.38
CA CYS A 53 3.97 -6.30 -0.17
C CYS A 53 2.57 -6.87 -0.45
N ALA A 54 2.37 -7.53 -1.60
CA ALA A 54 1.04 -8.02 -2.05
C ALA A 54 -0.07 -6.94 -2.12
N SER A 55 0.33 -5.66 -2.14
CA SER A 55 -0.57 -4.51 -2.09
C SER A 55 -1.46 -4.37 -3.35
N SER A 56 -1.03 -4.89 -4.50
CA SER A 56 -1.87 -4.97 -5.71
C SER A 56 -3.05 -5.93 -5.54
N THR A 57 -2.92 -6.97 -4.71
CA THR A 57 -4.04 -7.86 -4.38
C THR A 57 -5.08 -7.10 -3.57
N LEU A 58 -4.64 -6.36 -2.55
CA LEU A 58 -5.54 -5.56 -1.72
C LEU A 58 -6.20 -4.43 -2.52
N GLN A 59 -5.45 -3.76 -3.39
CA GLN A 59 -5.98 -2.78 -4.33
C GLN A 59 -7.13 -3.38 -5.18
N ASN A 60 -6.92 -4.55 -5.79
CA ASN A 60 -7.96 -5.21 -6.58
C ASN A 60 -9.21 -5.55 -5.75
N ILE A 61 -9.03 -6.00 -4.51
CA ILE A 61 -10.13 -6.28 -3.60
C ILE A 61 -10.92 -5.00 -3.30
N LEU A 62 -10.24 -3.90 -2.97
CA LEU A 62 -10.87 -2.60 -2.67
C LEU A 62 -11.60 -2.03 -3.89
N MET A 63 -10.97 -2.09 -5.07
CA MET A 63 -11.59 -1.66 -6.33
C MET A 63 -12.89 -2.43 -6.61
N ARG A 64 -12.88 -3.77 -6.47
CA ARG A 64 -14.09 -4.58 -6.67
C ARG A 64 -15.13 -4.36 -5.57
N PHE A 65 -14.70 -4.10 -4.34
CA PHE A 65 -15.58 -3.81 -3.21
C PHE A 65 -16.35 -2.51 -3.42
N GLY A 66 -15.66 -1.45 -3.87
CA GLY A 66 -16.26 -0.14 -4.10
C GLY A 66 -17.11 -0.09 -5.38
N ASP A 67 -16.67 -0.75 -6.46
CA ASP A 67 -17.43 -0.82 -7.72
C ASP A 67 -18.83 -1.43 -7.49
N ARG A 68 -18.89 -2.57 -6.79
CA ARG A 68 -20.17 -3.21 -6.42
C ARG A 68 -21.08 -2.38 -5.51
N ARG A 69 -20.54 -1.35 -4.86
CA ARG A 69 -21.26 -0.47 -3.92
C ARG A 69 -21.40 0.96 -4.43
N ASN A 70 -21.02 1.21 -5.68
CA ASN A 70 -21.04 2.53 -6.31
C ASN A 70 -20.27 3.58 -5.48
N LEU A 71 -19.09 3.19 -4.95
CA LEU A 71 -18.21 4.08 -4.20
C LEU A 71 -17.29 4.88 -5.14
N SER A 72 -16.89 6.06 -4.68
CA SER A 72 -15.96 6.93 -5.41
C SER A 72 -14.50 6.53 -5.19
N PHE A 73 -13.69 6.62 -6.24
CA PHE A 73 -12.28 6.28 -6.23
C PHE A 73 -11.41 7.47 -6.63
N ALA A 74 -10.33 7.70 -5.89
CA ALA A 74 -9.26 8.55 -6.37
C ALA A 74 -8.42 7.75 -7.38
N LEU A 75 -8.47 8.13 -8.66
CA LEU A 75 -7.68 7.52 -9.73
C LEU A 75 -6.65 8.52 -10.31
N PRO A 76 -5.41 8.08 -10.63
CA PRO A 76 -4.44 8.93 -11.30
C PRO A 76 -4.84 9.16 -12.76
N ALA A 77 -4.49 10.32 -13.33
CA ALA A 77 -4.77 10.63 -14.73
C ALA A 77 -4.12 9.62 -15.70
N HIS A 78 -2.92 9.13 -15.37
CA HIS A 78 -2.19 8.16 -16.16
C HIS A 78 -1.48 7.12 -15.28
N GLY A 79 -1.45 5.88 -15.73
CA GLY A 79 -0.69 4.81 -15.08
C GLY A 79 -1.25 4.40 -13.70
N ASN A 80 -0.35 4.20 -12.74
CA ASN A 80 -0.68 3.61 -11.43
C ASN A 80 -0.21 4.45 -10.24
N TYR A 81 0.23 5.69 -10.47
CA TYR A 81 0.87 6.55 -9.48
C TYR A 81 0.21 7.92 -9.39
N PHE A 82 -0.02 8.37 -8.15
CA PHE A 82 -0.30 9.75 -7.83
C PHE A 82 0.99 10.45 -7.44
N GLY A 83 1.56 11.16 -8.41
CA GLY A 83 2.84 11.84 -8.23
C GLY A 83 4.00 10.86 -8.15
N HIS A 84 5.15 11.32 -8.63
CA HIS A 84 6.45 10.69 -8.48
C HIS A 84 7.50 11.58 -9.15
N PRO A 85 8.59 11.99 -8.48
CA PRO A 85 9.03 11.66 -7.12
C PRO A 85 8.34 12.49 -6.00
N GLU A 86 7.54 13.49 -6.36
CA GLU A 86 6.92 14.42 -5.43
C GLU A 86 5.88 13.76 -4.50
N PRO A 87 5.71 14.25 -3.25
CA PRO A 87 4.63 13.86 -2.36
C PRO A 87 3.24 14.02 -2.98
N PHE A 88 2.27 13.26 -2.49
CA PHE A 88 0.89 13.47 -2.86
C PHE A 88 0.44 14.92 -2.62
N SER A 89 -0.22 15.50 -3.62
CA SER A 89 -1.04 16.69 -3.44
C SER A 89 -2.38 16.46 -4.13
N ARG A 90 -3.46 16.93 -3.51
CA ARG A 90 -4.81 16.86 -4.09
C ARG A 90 -4.92 17.62 -5.42
N SER A 91 -4.02 18.59 -5.66
CA SER A 91 -3.92 19.31 -6.94
C SER A 91 -3.59 18.42 -8.14
N MET A 92 -3.07 17.21 -7.90
CA MET A 92 -2.84 16.19 -8.93
C MET A 92 -4.14 15.57 -9.45
N ILE A 93 -5.26 15.76 -8.73
CA ILE A 93 -6.61 15.38 -9.14
C ILE A 93 -7.33 16.65 -9.57
N PRO A 94 -7.90 16.71 -10.78
CA PRO A 94 -8.70 17.84 -11.20
C PRO A 94 -9.84 18.12 -10.21
N SER A 95 -10.05 19.39 -9.85
CA SER A 95 -11.02 19.79 -8.83
C SER A 95 -12.47 19.48 -9.23
N ASP A 96 -12.76 19.50 -10.52
CA ASP A 96 -14.04 19.10 -11.13
C ASP A 96 -14.31 17.59 -11.03
N MET A 97 -13.27 16.78 -10.87
CA MET A 97 -13.36 15.34 -10.65
C MET A 97 -13.42 14.95 -9.17
N THR A 98 -13.27 15.92 -8.26
CA THR A 98 -13.29 15.68 -6.82
C THR A 98 -14.71 15.88 -6.28
N PRO A 99 -15.36 14.84 -5.75
CA PRO A 99 -16.68 14.99 -5.14
C PRO A 99 -16.64 15.96 -3.95
N SER A 100 -17.73 16.67 -3.69
CA SER A 100 -17.80 17.63 -2.57
C SER A 100 -17.62 16.97 -1.19
N TRP A 101 -17.91 15.68 -1.10
CA TRP A 101 -17.70 14.84 0.10
C TRP A 101 -16.37 14.08 0.11
N GLY A 102 -15.51 14.28 -0.89
CA GLY A 102 -14.24 13.55 -1.04
C GLY A 102 -14.38 12.18 -1.68
N PHE A 103 -13.30 11.38 -1.63
CA PHE A 103 -13.27 10.02 -2.17
C PHE A 103 -13.47 8.97 -1.09
N ASN A 104 -14.21 7.91 -1.40
CA ASN A 104 -14.37 6.78 -0.48
C ASN A 104 -13.11 5.90 -0.47
N ILE A 105 -12.54 5.61 -1.64
CA ILE A 105 -11.40 4.69 -1.73
C ILE A 105 -10.20 5.35 -2.42
N PHE A 106 -9.07 5.35 -1.73
CA PHE A 106 -7.77 5.67 -2.29
C PHE A 106 -6.87 4.44 -2.19
N CYS A 107 -6.37 3.90 -3.31
CA CYS A 107 -5.59 2.65 -3.29
C CYS A 107 -4.47 2.54 -4.33
N HIS A 108 -4.05 3.66 -4.93
CA HIS A 108 -2.98 3.71 -5.90
C HIS A 108 -1.62 4.04 -5.26
N HIS A 109 -0.52 3.82 -5.99
CA HIS A 109 0.80 4.19 -5.49
C HIS A 109 0.89 5.70 -5.31
N THR A 110 1.39 6.14 -4.17
CA THR A 110 1.54 7.54 -3.85
C THR A 110 2.63 7.70 -2.81
N ARG A 111 3.20 8.91 -2.73
CA ARG A 111 4.08 9.29 -1.64
C ARG A 111 3.23 9.92 -0.55
N PHE A 112 3.18 9.29 0.62
CA PHE A 112 2.27 9.65 1.69
C PHE A 112 2.45 11.10 2.14
N ASN A 113 1.34 11.83 2.17
CA ASN A 113 1.24 13.18 2.73
C ASN A 113 -0.07 13.24 3.52
N MET A 114 0.03 13.29 4.85
CA MET A 114 -1.14 13.21 5.74
C MET A 114 -2.05 14.43 5.58
N ASP A 115 -1.49 15.63 5.42
CA ASP A 115 -2.26 16.87 5.36
C ASP A 115 -3.10 16.94 4.08
N GLU A 116 -2.54 16.50 2.96
CA GLU A 116 -3.23 16.47 1.67
C GLU A 116 -4.23 15.30 1.58
N SER A 117 -3.87 14.12 2.10
CA SER A 117 -4.75 12.95 2.08
C SER A 117 -5.95 13.07 3.02
N SER A 118 -5.77 13.62 4.22
CA SER A 118 -6.87 13.87 5.17
C SER A 118 -7.87 14.91 4.68
N GLN A 119 -7.43 15.88 3.87
CA GLN A 119 -8.33 16.85 3.23
C GLN A 119 -9.06 16.29 2.01
N LEU A 120 -8.51 15.26 1.36
CA LEU A 120 -9.12 14.60 0.21
C LEU A 120 -10.19 13.58 0.63
N MET A 121 -9.97 12.92 1.76
CA MET A 121 -10.79 11.82 2.25
C MET A 121 -11.79 12.30 3.31
N PRO A 122 -12.94 11.63 3.51
CA PRO A 122 -13.86 11.93 4.59
C PRO A 122 -13.21 11.84 5.98
N PRO A 123 -13.70 12.59 7.00
CA PRO A 123 -13.08 12.66 8.34
C PRO A 123 -12.87 11.32 9.07
N GLU A 124 -13.71 10.32 8.82
CA GLU A 124 -13.67 9.00 9.49
C GLU A 124 -12.97 7.92 8.65
N THR A 125 -12.12 8.34 7.69
CA THR A 125 -11.41 7.43 6.80
C THR A 125 -10.40 6.57 7.56
N ILE A 126 -10.41 5.27 7.27
CA ILE A 126 -9.42 4.34 7.83
C ILE A 126 -8.21 4.25 6.91
N PHE A 127 -7.04 4.60 7.46
CA PHE A 127 -5.74 4.46 6.80
C PHE A 127 -5.16 3.08 7.07
N ILE A 128 -4.87 2.34 6.01
CA ILE A 128 -4.29 0.99 6.08
C ILE A 128 -3.02 0.91 5.22
N THR A 129 -2.10 0.04 5.63
CA THR A 129 -0.89 -0.28 4.89
C THR A 129 -0.51 -1.73 5.14
N ILE A 130 0.35 -2.28 4.28
CA ILE A 130 0.95 -3.60 4.48
C ILE A 130 2.46 -3.42 4.53
N LEU A 131 3.06 -3.90 5.62
CA LEU A 131 4.50 -3.96 5.80
C LEU A 131 4.97 -5.40 5.57
N ARG A 132 6.19 -5.54 5.07
CA ARG A 132 6.88 -6.82 4.87
C ARG A 132 8.24 -6.75 5.53
N ASP A 133 8.75 -7.90 5.96
CA ASP A 133 10.13 -8.04 6.41
C ASP A 133 11.10 -7.43 5.38
N PRO A 134 12.00 -6.52 5.80
CA PRO A 134 12.85 -5.75 4.89
C PRO A 134 13.80 -6.63 4.07
N ALA A 135 14.34 -7.72 4.64
CA ALA A 135 15.22 -8.62 3.91
C ALA A 135 14.47 -9.34 2.78
N SER A 136 13.32 -9.94 3.12
CA SER A 136 12.44 -10.59 2.13
C SER A 136 11.88 -9.63 1.09
N LEU A 137 11.66 -8.36 1.46
CA LEU A 137 11.25 -7.31 0.53
C LEU A 137 12.36 -7.01 -0.47
N PHE A 138 13.58 -6.82 0.02
CA PHE A 138 14.75 -6.54 -0.80
C PHE A 138 15.02 -7.65 -1.81
N GLU A 139 14.98 -8.91 -1.41
CA GLU A 139 15.08 -10.06 -2.32
C GLU A 139 14.06 -9.98 -3.46
N SER A 140 12.80 -9.67 -3.12
CA SER A 140 11.72 -9.53 -4.09
C SER A 140 11.91 -8.34 -5.03
N LEU A 141 12.49 -7.24 -4.54
CA LEU A 141 12.84 -6.07 -5.34
C LEU A 141 14.04 -6.35 -6.25
N TYR A 142 15.04 -7.08 -5.76
CA TYR A 142 16.23 -7.47 -6.50
C TYR A 142 15.86 -8.26 -7.75
N ALA A 143 15.00 -9.27 -7.58
CA ALA A 143 14.46 -10.04 -8.69
C ALA A 143 13.53 -9.20 -9.59
N TYR A 144 12.70 -8.32 -9.02
CA TYR A 144 11.73 -7.54 -9.78
C TYR A 144 12.36 -6.47 -10.68
N TYR A 145 13.41 -5.81 -10.20
CA TYR A 145 14.16 -4.82 -10.97
C TYR A 145 15.30 -5.45 -11.79
N ASP A 146 15.39 -6.78 -11.81
CA ASP A 146 16.41 -7.51 -12.54
C ASP A 146 17.83 -7.00 -12.23
N LEU A 147 18.09 -6.79 -10.93
CA LEU A 147 19.33 -6.16 -10.48
C LEU A 147 20.56 -7.00 -10.79
N LEU A 148 20.42 -8.33 -10.94
CA LEU A 148 21.49 -9.20 -11.42
C LEU A 148 21.99 -8.73 -12.79
N ASN A 149 21.09 -8.54 -13.76
CA ASN A 149 21.49 -8.13 -15.11
C ASN A 149 22.02 -6.69 -15.15
N HIS A 150 21.57 -5.84 -14.21
CA HIS A 150 21.97 -4.44 -14.17
C HIS A 150 23.28 -4.18 -13.42
N THR A 151 23.57 -4.97 -12.39
CA THR A 151 24.78 -4.84 -11.56
C THR A 151 25.86 -5.83 -11.94
N GLY A 152 25.49 -6.95 -12.58
CA GLY A 152 26.36 -8.09 -12.87
C GLY A 152 26.64 -8.98 -11.65
N LEU A 153 26.00 -8.72 -10.50
CA LEU A 153 26.25 -9.42 -9.24
C LEU A 153 25.06 -10.31 -8.88
N THR A 154 25.32 -11.48 -8.29
CA THR A 154 24.27 -12.21 -7.59
C THR A 154 23.82 -11.44 -6.36
N LEU A 155 22.66 -11.77 -5.81
CA LEU A 155 22.19 -11.15 -4.57
C LEU A 155 23.22 -11.28 -3.44
N ASP A 156 23.81 -12.47 -3.26
CA ASP A 156 24.79 -12.72 -2.21
C ASP A 156 26.08 -11.93 -2.41
N ASP A 157 26.56 -11.83 -3.66
CA ASP A 157 27.75 -11.05 -3.98
C ASP A 157 27.49 -9.55 -3.84
N PHE A 158 26.28 -9.10 -4.18
CA PHE A 158 25.83 -7.73 -3.99
C PHE A 158 25.82 -7.34 -2.50
N LEU A 159 25.27 -8.21 -1.64
CA LEU A 159 25.22 -8.00 -0.19
C LEU A 159 26.60 -8.02 0.47
N LYS A 160 27.55 -8.77 -0.08
CA LYS A 160 28.94 -8.84 0.41
C LYS A 160 29.85 -7.74 -0.14
N SER A 161 29.38 -6.97 -1.12
CA SER A 161 30.20 -5.92 -1.74
C SER A 161 30.40 -4.73 -0.80
N ASP A 162 31.59 -4.13 -0.80
CA ASP A 162 31.91 -2.99 0.08
C ASP A 162 31.12 -1.71 -0.27
N ARG A 163 30.55 -1.62 -1.48
CA ARG A 163 29.88 -0.40 -2.00
C ARG A 163 28.69 -0.71 -2.93
N PRO A 164 27.60 -1.34 -2.44
CA PRO A 164 26.42 -1.68 -3.23
C PRO A 164 25.82 -0.48 -3.98
N GLU A 165 25.87 0.71 -3.36
CA GLU A 165 25.40 1.98 -3.91
C GLU A 165 26.00 2.31 -5.28
N THR A 166 27.27 1.95 -5.50
CA THR A 166 28.01 2.29 -6.72
C THR A 166 27.53 1.49 -7.92
N TYR A 167 27.08 0.26 -7.70
CA TYR A 167 26.45 -0.59 -8.71
C TYR A 167 25.05 -0.07 -9.07
N LEU A 168 24.28 0.38 -8.07
CA LEU A 168 22.97 0.98 -8.29
C LEU A 168 23.06 2.34 -9.02
N ALA A 169 24.14 3.10 -8.79
CA ALA A 169 24.40 4.40 -9.43
C ALA A 169 24.95 4.29 -10.87
N ARG A 170 25.63 3.19 -11.23
CA ARG A 170 26.22 2.97 -12.57
C ARG A 170 25.20 2.57 -13.64
N SER A 171 24.05 2.04 -13.25
CA SER A 171 22.99 1.71 -14.19
C SER A 171 22.12 2.94 -14.45
N SER A 172 22.22 3.52 -15.65
CA SER A 172 21.42 4.68 -16.07
C SER A 172 19.91 4.41 -16.09
N SER A 173 19.49 3.16 -16.27
CA SER A 173 18.08 2.72 -16.18
C SER A 173 17.58 2.55 -14.74
N LEU A 174 18.44 2.15 -13.80
CA LEU A 174 18.10 2.04 -12.38
C LEU A 174 18.25 3.35 -11.61
N CYS A 175 19.19 4.21 -12.00
CA CYS A 175 19.38 5.52 -11.39
C CYS A 175 18.10 6.37 -11.51
N GLY A 176 17.31 6.18 -12.56
CA GLY A 176 15.94 6.71 -12.63
C GLY A 176 14.97 5.91 -11.76
N THR A 177 14.90 4.59 -11.91
CA THR A 177 13.84 3.76 -11.31
C THR A 177 13.94 3.60 -9.79
N LEU A 178 15.15 3.48 -9.23
CA LEU A 178 15.40 3.30 -7.79
C LEU A 178 15.45 4.63 -7.05
N ARG A 179 16.04 5.67 -7.66
CA ARG A 179 16.08 7.02 -7.09
C ARG A 179 14.73 7.70 -7.09
N THR A 180 13.88 7.38 -8.08
CA THR A 180 12.51 7.87 -8.10
C THR A 180 11.63 7.10 -7.12
N LYS A 181 11.86 5.81 -6.84
CA LYS A 181 11.02 4.95 -5.95
C LYS A 181 11.63 4.74 -4.56
N PRO A 182 11.59 5.72 -3.66
CA PRO A 182 12.22 5.62 -2.35
C PRO A 182 11.53 4.63 -1.41
N ASP A 183 10.29 4.22 -1.67
CA ASP A 183 9.64 3.14 -0.92
C ASP A 183 10.22 1.75 -1.26
N ALA A 184 11.06 1.65 -2.30
CA ALA A 184 11.78 0.41 -2.63
C ALA A 184 13.09 0.25 -1.84
N PHE A 185 13.82 1.33 -1.52
CA PHE A 185 15.17 1.20 -0.94
C PHE A 185 15.48 2.14 0.22
N ARG A 186 14.61 3.08 0.58
CA ARG A 186 14.84 3.97 1.72
C ARG A 186 14.30 3.37 3.00
N PHE A 187 14.96 2.33 3.50
CA PHE A 187 14.86 1.88 4.90
C PHE A 187 15.79 2.72 5.76
N GLY A 188 15.47 4.00 5.91
CA GLY A 188 16.13 4.90 6.85
C GLY A 188 15.06 5.52 7.74
N LEU A 189 15.13 5.20 9.04
CA LEU A 189 14.62 6.08 10.09
C LEU A 189 15.19 7.49 9.91
#